data_AF-A0A7C5RF00-F1
#
_entry.id   AF-A0A7C5RF00-F1
#
_cell.length_a   1.000
_cell.length_b   1.000
_cell.length_c   1.000
_cell.angle_alpha   90.00
_cell.angle_beta   90.00
_cell.angle_gamma   90.00
#
_symmetry.space_group_name_H-M   'P 1'
#
loop_
_entity.id
_entity.type
_entity.pdbx_description
1 polymer ?
#
loop_
_entity_poly.entity_id
_entity_poly.type
_entity_poly.pdbx_seq_one_letter_code
_entity_poly.pdbx_strand_id
1 'polypeptide(L)'
;MRTEVERLIALAESRPGARRRLRALRSGDPPEAWLLLHEAFGGRGSVDHLRAVGVLAGTFRHKPGLHPARALKERPERLKRILAAPTGPEMAEALARQGGLVEELDLVEACLAVFYWSPRRAIEWARRAYTEKEAKEAKEEA
;
A
#
# COMPACT_ATOMS: atom_id res chain seq x y z
N MET A 1 10.77 3.50 -10.33
CA MET A 1 9.75 3.55 -9.25
C MET A 1 9.79 2.33 -8.35
N ARG A 2 9.84 1.11 -8.89
CA ARG A 2 9.91 -0.13 -8.07
C ARG A 2 11.13 -0.14 -7.14
N THR A 3 12.33 0.11 -7.68
CA THR A 3 13.58 0.12 -6.89
C THR A 3 13.55 1.14 -5.75
N GLU A 4 12.95 2.31 -5.96
CA GLU A 4 12.80 3.34 -4.93
C GLU A 4 11.85 2.89 -3.81
N VAL A 5 10.74 2.23 -4.18
CA VAL A 5 9.79 1.64 -3.21
C VAL A 5 10.45 0.53 -2.39
N GLU A 6 11.18 -0.37 -3.04
CA GLU A 6 11.91 -1.44 -2.35
C GLU A 6 12.96 -0.87 -1.39
N ARG A 7 13.65 0.21 -1.78
CA ARG A 7 14.57 0.94 -0.90
C ARG A 7 13.87 1.55 0.31
N LEU A 8 12.71 2.20 0.13
CA LEU A 8 11.92 2.73 1.24
C LEU A 8 11.52 1.63 2.23
N ILE A 9 11.06 0.47 1.72
CA ILE A 9 10.69 -0.68 2.54
C ILE A 9 11.89 -1.17 3.34
N ALA A 10 13.04 -1.36 2.70
CA ALA A 10 14.27 -1.77 3.36
C ALA A 10 14.71 -0.77 4.45
N LEU A 11 14.62 0.54 4.20
CA LEU A 11 14.91 1.57 5.20
C LEU A 11 13.92 1.55 6.37
N ALA A 12 12.64 1.36 6.09
CA ALA A 12 11.60 1.29 7.10
C ALA A 12 11.78 0.08 8.03
N GLU A 13 12.26 -1.05 7.51
CA GLU A 13 12.46 -2.30 8.26
C GLU A 13 13.81 -2.36 8.99
N SER A 14 14.87 -1.79 8.42
CA SER A 14 16.22 -1.84 9.01
C SER A 14 16.49 -0.80 10.08
N ARG A 15 15.77 0.34 10.09
CA ARG A 15 16.05 1.46 11.00
C ARG A 15 15.11 1.50 12.20
N PRO A 16 15.63 1.52 13.44
CA PRO A 16 14.82 1.66 14.65
C PRO A 16 13.93 2.92 14.60
N GLY A 17 12.63 2.72 14.79
CA GLY A 17 11.63 3.79 14.82
C GLY A 17 11.27 4.40 13.44
N ALA A 18 11.86 3.95 12.33
CA ALA A 18 11.57 4.50 11.00
C ALA A 18 10.09 4.38 10.64
N ARG A 19 9.47 3.21 10.89
CA ARG A 19 8.02 3.02 10.65
C ARG A 19 7.16 4.00 11.44
N ARG A 20 7.51 4.27 12.70
CA ARG A 20 6.77 5.22 13.56
C ARG A 20 6.84 6.63 12.96
N ARG A 21 8.03 7.07 12.53
CA ARG A 21 8.25 8.37 11.90
C ARG A 21 7.48 8.49 10.58
N LEU A 22 7.58 7.48 9.72
CA LEU A 22 6.85 7.42 8.46
C LEU A 22 5.32 7.43 8.67
N ARG A 23 4.81 6.74 9.70
CA ARG A 23 3.38 6.77 10.03
C ARG A 23 2.91 8.15 10.50
N ALA A 24 3.76 8.92 11.16
CA ALA A 24 3.44 10.25 11.65
C ALA A 24 3.19 11.28 10.51
N LEU A 25 3.54 10.95 9.26
CA LEU A 25 3.15 11.72 8.07
C LEU A 25 1.63 11.84 7.88
N ARG A 26 0.83 11.01 8.57
CA ARG A 26 -0.64 11.11 8.58
C ARG A 26 -1.16 12.34 9.33
N SER A 27 -0.40 12.85 10.30
CA SER A 27 -0.85 13.90 11.22
C SER A 27 0.04 15.15 11.20
N GLY A 28 1.12 15.15 10.43
CA GLY A 28 2.02 16.28 10.33
C GLY A 28 3.21 16.00 9.42
N ASP A 29 4.27 16.80 9.57
CA ASP A 29 5.44 16.81 8.71
C ASP A 29 6.75 16.63 9.49
N PRO A 30 6.96 15.46 10.12
CA PRO A 30 8.20 15.19 10.83
C PRO A 30 9.38 15.18 9.84
N PRO A 31 10.41 16.03 10.04
CA PRO A 31 11.56 16.12 9.13
C PRO A 31 12.25 14.77 8.90
N GLU A 32 12.30 13.91 9.93
CA GLU A 32 12.96 12.61 9.85
C GLU A 32 12.24 11.64 8.89
N ALA A 33 10.92 11.77 8.74
CA ALA A 33 10.20 10.96 7.75
C ALA A 33 10.50 11.44 6.33
N TRP A 34 10.59 12.76 6.13
CA TRP A 34 10.97 13.36 4.86
C TRP A 34 12.41 13.03 4.45
N LEU A 35 13.34 12.96 5.40
CA LEU A 35 14.72 12.50 5.15
C LEU A 35 14.75 11.05 4.65
N LEU A 36 13.96 10.15 5.25
CA LEU A 36 13.84 8.76 4.79
C LEU A 36 13.26 8.67 3.37
N LEU A 37 12.23 9.47 3.07
CA LEU A 37 11.65 9.54 1.74
C LEU A 37 12.63 10.12 0.71
N HIS A 38 13.38 11.15 1.09
CA HIS A 38 14.40 11.75 0.23
C HIS A 38 15.53 10.75 -0.06
N GLU A 39 16.01 10.01 0.93
CA GLU A 39 17.02 8.96 0.75
C GLU A 39 16.53 7.83 -0.16
N ALA A 40 15.25 7.45 -0.05
CA ALA A 40 14.65 6.43 -0.88
C ALA A 40 14.44 6.88 -2.34
N PHE A 41 13.86 8.08 -2.54
CA PHE A 41 13.37 8.52 -3.85
C PHE A 41 14.27 9.53 -4.57
N GLY A 42 15.24 10.14 -3.89
CA GLY A 42 16.14 11.15 -4.45
C GLY A 42 15.41 12.39 -4.98
N GLY A 43 14.28 12.76 -4.34
CA GLY A 43 13.44 13.88 -4.77
C GLY A 43 12.47 13.58 -5.93
N ARG A 44 12.31 12.32 -6.33
CA ARG A 44 11.35 11.94 -7.39
C ARG A 44 9.96 11.67 -6.83
N GLY A 45 8.94 12.16 -7.53
CA GLY A 45 7.53 12.05 -7.13
C GLY A 45 7.02 13.32 -6.47
N SER A 46 5.71 13.56 -6.54
CA SER A 46 5.11 14.71 -5.85
C SER A 46 5.07 14.47 -4.33
N VAL A 47 4.95 15.57 -3.58
CA VAL A 47 4.82 15.56 -2.11
C VAL A 47 3.71 14.60 -1.65
N ASP A 48 2.55 14.62 -2.30
CA ASP A 48 1.41 13.77 -1.93
C ASP A 48 1.68 12.29 -2.17
N HIS A 49 2.32 11.94 -3.28
CA HIS A 49 2.70 10.55 -3.56
C HIS A 49 3.72 10.05 -2.53
N LEU A 50 4.74 10.87 -2.23
CA LEU A 50 5.77 10.54 -1.27
C LEU A 50 5.20 10.39 0.15
N ARG A 51 4.30 11.29 0.55
CA ARG A 51 3.57 11.19 1.81
C ARG A 51 2.78 9.90 1.88
N ALA A 52 1.99 9.59 0.85
CA ALA A 52 1.16 8.40 0.78
C ALA A 52 1.97 7.10 0.89
N VAL A 53 3.06 6.94 0.14
CA VAL A 53 3.91 5.75 0.25
C VAL A 53 4.64 5.66 1.59
N GLY A 54 5.04 6.81 2.16
CA GLY A 54 5.59 6.87 3.52
C GLY A 54 4.59 6.38 4.56
N VAL A 55 3.35 6.86 4.48
CA VAL A 55 2.27 6.40 5.37
C VAL A 55 2.03 4.90 5.24
N LEU A 56 1.99 4.35 4.03
CA LEU A 56 1.83 2.90 3.81
C LEU A 56 2.99 2.11 4.44
N ALA A 57 4.24 2.49 4.15
CA ALA A 57 5.43 1.85 4.70
C ALA A 57 5.52 1.95 6.23
N GLY A 58 5.03 3.04 6.83
CA GLY A 58 4.92 3.19 8.28
C GLY A 58 3.77 2.38 8.91
N THR A 59 2.76 2.00 8.11
CA THR A 59 1.55 1.33 8.59
C THR A 59 1.69 -0.19 8.52
N PHE A 60 2.07 -0.75 7.37
CA PHE A 60 2.05 -2.20 7.13
C PHE A 60 3.45 -2.83 7.14
N ARG A 61 3.54 -4.13 7.42
CA ARG A 61 4.75 -4.95 7.20
C ARG A 61 4.74 -5.48 5.78
N HIS A 62 5.91 -5.56 5.15
CA HIS A 62 6.00 -6.10 3.81
C HIS A 62 5.87 -7.62 3.88
N LYS A 63 4.93 -8.15 3.10
CA LYS A 63 4.77 -9.59 2.89
C LYS A 63 4.63 -9.84 1.39
N PRO A 64 5.73 -10.23 0.71
CA PRO A 64 5.71 -10.53 -0.71
C PRO A 64 4.58 -11.51 -1.06
N GLY A 65 3.83 -11.21 -2.13
CA GLY A 65 2.75 -12.08 -2.62
C GLY A 65 1.41 -11.94 -1.89
N LEU A 66 1.34 -11.29 -0.73
CA LEU A 66 0.05 -10.99 -0.07
C LEU A 66 -0.56 -9.71 -0.66
N HIS A 67 -1.21 -9.82 -1.80
CA HIS A 67 -1.81 -8.66 -2.48
C HIS A 67 -2.75 -7.84 -1.55
N PRO A 68 -2.73 -6.49 -1.57
CA PRO A 68 -3.56 -5.67 -0.69
C PRO A 68 -5.05 -6.01 -0.75
N ALA A 69 -5.56 -6.24 -1.97
CA ALA A 69 -6.97 -6.62 -2.16
C ALA A 69 -7.33 -7.99 -1.55
N ARG A 70 -6.39 -8.95 -1.54
CA ARG A 70 -6.58 -10.26 -0.91
C ARG A 70 -6.53 -10.18 0.61
N ALA A 71 -5.65 -9.33 1.15
CA ALA A 71 -5.59 -9.06 2.58
C ALA A 71 -6.90 -8.46 3.14
N LEU A 72 -7.75 -7.90 2.26
CA LEU A 72 -9.02 -7.27 2.60
C LEU A 72 -10.26 -8.02 2.09
N LYS A 73 -10.11 -9.23 1.51
CA LYS A 73 -11.21 -9.97 0.89
C LYS A 73 -12.39 -10.25 1.83
N GLU A 74 -12.10 -10.58 3.08
CA GLU A 74 -13.09 -10.87 4.13
C GLU A 74 -13.80 -9.60 4.64
N ARG A 75 -13.48 -8.43 4.05
CA ARG A 75 -14.02 -7.13 4.44
C ARG A 75 -14.44 -6.32 3.20
N PRO A 76 -15.45 -6.80 2.46
CA PRO A 76 -15.82 -6.27 1.14
C PRO A 76 -16.16 -4.77 1.17
N GLU A 77 -16.84 -4.28 2.21
CA GLU A 77 -17.19 -2.85 2.32
C GLU A 77 -15.97 -1.94 2.47
N ARG A 78 -14.90 -2.42 3.11
CA ARG A 78 -13.65 -1.68 3.24
C ARG A 78 -12.86 -1.70 1.93
N LEU A 79 -12.83 -2.86 1.26
CA LEU A 79 -12.21 -2.99 -0.05
C LEU A 79 -12.89 -2.09 -1.08
N LYS A 80 -14.23 -2.07 -1.14
CA LYS A 80 -15.00 -1.18 -2.03
C LYS A 80 -14.61 0.29 -1.88
N ARG A 81 -14.40 0.78 -0.63
CA ARG A 81 -13.97 2.17 -0.38
C ARG A 81 -12.58 2.46 -0.94
N ILE A 82 -11.65 1.51 -0.85
CA ILE A 82 -10.29 1.65 -1.41
C ILE A 82 -10.35 1.66 -2.94
N LEU A 83 -11.16 0.77 -3.52
CA LEU A 83 -11.34 0.66 -4.97
C LEU A 83 -12.03 1.89 -5.57
N ALA A 84 -12.90 2.54 -4.80
CA ALA A 84 -13.60 3.76 -5.21
C ALA A 84 -12.75 5.04 -5.09
N ALA A 85 -11.52 4.96 -4.55
CA ALA A 85 -10.68 6.13 -4.40
C ALA A 85 -10.30 6.71 -5.78
N PRO A 86 -10.48 8.02 -6.01
CA PRO A 86 -10.25 8.65 -7.30
C PRO A 86 -8.76 8.79 -7.64
N THR A 87 -7.89 8.90 -6.63
CA THR A 87 -6.45 9.09 -6.80
C THR A 87 -5.65 8.07 -6.00
N GLY A 88 -4.39 7.87 -6.39
CA GLY A 88 -3.49 6.95 -5.68
C GLY A 88 -3.17 7.37 -4.24
N PRO A 89 -2.94 8.66 -3.94
CA PRO A 89 -2.84 9.13 -2.56
C PRO A 89 -4.10 8.88 -1.73
N GLU A 90 -5.30 9.10 -2.28
CA GLU A 90 -6.57 8.81 -1.58
C GLU A 90 -6.78 7.31 -1.38
N MET A 91 -6.39 6.48 -2.35
CA MET A 91 -6.38 5.03 -2.23
C MET A 91 -5.46 4.60 -1.07
N ALA A 92 -4.26 5.17 -1.00
CA ALA A 92 -3.30 4.89 0.06
C ALA A 92 -3.83 5.30 1.44
N GLU A 93 -4.51 6.44 1.53
CA GLU A 93 -5.13 6.88 2.78
C GLU A 93 -6.25 5.92 3.21
N ALA A 94 -7.15 5.55 2.28
CA ALA A 94 -8.21 4.59 2.52
C ALA A 94 -7.65 3.23 2.98
N LEU A 95 -6.54 2.79 2.38
CA LEU A 95 -5.82 1.57 2.75
C LEU A 95 -5.18 1.71 4.14
N ALA A 96 -4.46 2.80 4.43
CA ALA A 96 -3.81 3.05 5.71
C ALA A 96 -4.79 3.13 6.90
N ARG A 97 -6.03 3.57 6.67
CA ARG A 97 -7.11 3.51 7.67
C ARG A 97 -7.50 2.07 8.07
N GLN A 98 -7.09 1.07 7.29
CA GLN A 98 -7.26 -0.36 7.65
C GLN A 98 -6.12 -0.89 8.52
N GLY A 99 -5.11 -0.05 8.84
CA GLY A 99 -4.07 -0.39 9.80
C GLY A 99 -4.67 -0.77 11.16
N GLY A 100 -4.16 -1.84 11.76
CA GLY A 100 -4.70 -2.46 12.98
C GLY A 100 -5.74 -3.56 12.71
N LEU A 101 -6.29 -3.62 11.50
CA LEU A 101 -7.12 -4.74 11.03
C LEU A 101 -6.38 -5.62 10.01
N VAL A 102 -5.45 -5.02 9.27
CA VAL A 102 -4.47 -5.69 8.42
C VAL A 102 -3.10 -5.18 8.84
N GLU A 103 -2.19 -6.10 9.16
CA GLU A 103 -0.83 -5.75 9.56
C GLU A 103 0.19 -5.98 8.44
N GLU A 104 -0.08 -6.93 7.54
CA GLU A 104 0.83 -7.37 6.50
C GLU A 104 0.17 -7.30 5.12
N LEU A 105 0.92 -6.86 4.12
CA LEU A 105 0.54 -6.92 2.70
C LEU A 105 1.78 -6.75 1.82
N ASP A 106 1.62 -6.99 0.53
CA ASP A 106 2.62 -6.67 -0.47
C ASP A 106 2.74 -5.15 -0.60
N LEU A 107 3.60 -4.58 0.24
CA LEU A 107 3.89 -3.14 0.26
C LEU A 107 4.43 -2.62 -1.07
N VAL A 108 5.13 -3.45 -1.86
CA VAL A 108 5.61 -3.00 -3.17
C VAL A 108 4.42 -2.74 -4.08
N GLU A 109 3.46 -3.66 -4.14
CA GLU A 109 2.24 -3.48 -4.92
C GLU A 109 1.41 -2.28 -4.43
N ALA A 110 1.24 -2.14 -3.11
CA ALA A 110 0.48 -1.03 -2.53
C ALA A 110 1.13 0.34 -2.86
N CYS A 111 2.45 0.46 -2.70
CA CYS A 111 3.17 1.71 -2.97
C CYS A 111 3.23 2.02 -4.47
N LEU A 112 3.41 1.02 -5.35
CA LEU A 112 3.33 1.22 -6.79
C LEU A 112 1.92 1.63 -7.23
N ALA A 113 0.88 1.16 -6.54
CA ALA A 113 -0.49 1.55 -6.80
C ALA A 113 -0.73 3.04 -6.50
N VAL A 114 0.01 3.66 -5.57
CA VAL A 114 -0.07 5.11 -5.34
C VAL A 114 0.32 5.91 -6.59
N PHE A 115 1.34 5.50 -7.33
CA PHE A 115 1.83 6.24 -8.49
C PHE A 115 1.05 5.99 -9.78
N TYR A 116 0.46 4.80 -9.92
CA TYR A 116 -0.22 4.40 -11.15
C TYR A 116 -1.66 3.96 -10.88
N TRP A 117 -2.32 4.59 -9.91
CA TRP A 117 -3.72 4.33 -9.63
C TRP A 117 -4.58 4.77 -10.81
N SER A 118 -5.55 3.94 -11.17
CA SER A 118 -6.50 4.22 -12.23
C SER A 118 -7.72 3.31 -12.07
N PRO A 119 -8.87 3.62 -12.72
CA PRO A 119 -10.02 2.73 -12.73
C PRO A 119 -9.70 1.31 -13.20
N ARG A 120 -8.82 1.18 -14.21
CA ARG A 120 -8.34 -0.12 -14.68
C ARG A 120 -7.63 -0.90 -13.57
N ARG A 121 -6.77 -0.24 -12.81
CA ARG A 121 -6.03 -0.87 -11.71
C ARG A 121 -6.94 -1.24 -10.54
N ALA A 122 -7.96 -0.43 -10.25
CA ALA A 122 -8.99 -0.77 -9.28
C ALA A 122 -9.75 -2.05 -9.69
N ILE A 123 -10.11 -2.19 -10.98
CA ILE A 123 -10.73 -3.44 -11.49
C ILE A 123 -9.77 -4.63 -11.35
N GLU A 124 -8.48 -4.47 -11.66
CA GLU A 124 -7.48 -5.52 -11.49
C GLU A 124 -7.35 -5.96 -10.02
N TRP A 125 -7.38 -5.01 -9.08
CA TRP A 125 -7.39 -5.28 -7.65
C TRP A 125 -8.67 -6.01 -7.21
N ALA A 126 -9.84 -5.59 -7.71
CA ALA A 126 -11.11 -6.25 -7.44
C ALA A 126 -11.07 -7.71 -7.91
N ARG A 127 -10.62 -7.96 -9.15
CA ARG A 127 -10.45 -9.33 -9.68
C ARG A 127 -9.57 -10.16 -8.75
N ARG A 128 -8.38 -9.67 -8.38
CA ARG A 128 -7.45 -10.40 -7.50
C ARG A 128 -8.01 -10.76 -6.12
N ALA A 129 -8.99 -10.02 -5.60
CA ALA A 129 -9.63 -10.33 -4.32
C ALA A 129 -10.63 -11.49 -4.41
N TYR A 130 -11.33 -11.62 -5.54
CA TYR A 130 -12.45 -12.56 -5.70
C TYR A 130 -12.12 -13.78 -6.58
N THR A 131 -11.05 -13.75 -7.37
CA THR A 131 -10.75 -14.81 -8.37
C THR A 131 -10.15 -16.10 -7.82
N GLU A 132 -9.82 -16.23 -6.53
CA GLU A 132 -9.19 -17.46 -6.00
C GLU A 132 -10.18 -18.51 -5.47
N LYS A 133 -11.42 -18.13 -5.17
CA LYS A 133 -12.44 -19.09 -4.69
C LYS A 133 -13.17 -19.75 -5.86
N GLU A 134 -13.54 -18.96 -6.86
CA GLU A 134 -14.22 -19.42 -8.09
C GLU A 134 -13.32 -20.29 -8.99
N ALA A 135 -12.00 -20.00 -9.05
CA ALA A 135 -11.07 -20.76 -9.89
C ALA A 135 -10.64 -22.13 -9.29
N LYS A 136 -10.89 -22.33 -8.00
CA LYS A 136 -10.59 -23.58 -7.29
C LYS A 136 -11.84 -24.48 -7.23
N GLU A 137 -13.01 -23.89 -6.98
CA GLU A 137 -14.31 -24.58 -7.05
C GLU A 137 -14.60 -25.08 -8.49
N ALA A 138 -14.31 -24.29 -9.54
CA ALA A 138 -14.46 -24.72 -10.95
C ALA A 138 -13.45 -25.81 -11.40
N LYS A 139 -12.42 -26.11 -10.61
CA LYS A 139 -11.46 -27.20 -10.86
C LYS A 139 -11.74 -28.46 -10.03
N GLU A 140 -12.58 -28.35 -9.00
CA GLU A 140 -13.00 -29.49 -8.18
C GLU A 140 -14.37 -30.05 -8.66
N GLU A 141 -15.12 -29.29 -9.47
CA GLU A 141 -16.36 -29.71 -10.15
C GLU A 141 -16.19 -30.13 -11.62
N ALA A 142 -14.96 -30.08 -12.18
CA ALA A 142 -14.63 -30.47 -13.56
C ALA A 142 -13.62 -31.63 -13.59
#